data_AF-A0A2D5S738-F1
#
_entry.id   AF-A0A2D5S738-F1
#
_cell.length_a   1.000
_cell.length_b   1.000
_cell.length_c   1.000
_cell.angle_alpha   90.00
_cell.angle_beta   90.00
_cell.angle_gamma   90.00
#
_symmetry.space_group_name_H-M   'P 1'
#
loop_
_entity.id
_entity.type
_entity.pdbx_description
1 polymer ?
#
loop_
_entity_poly.entity_id
_entity_poly.type
_entity_poly.pdbx_seq_one_letter_code
_entity_poly.pdbx_strand_id
1 'polypeptide(L)'
;MQTFTVDDTYRVIIDKAIVEASKSETFAIEHDGDVYRAIVPSPLADKFSAGFNEEADAAYYLAHLRTYHANGRDWAFDDKVAVARALWSALGDVPVNEDGELEEAFYDFEEGCDREYIWGWFEETFDICIGKEFF
;
A
#
# COMPACT_ATOMS: atom_id res chain seq x y z
N MET A 1 3.71 -5.97 25.27
CA MET A 1 4.11 -6.84 24.15
C MET A 1 2.95 -7.78 23.88
N GLN A 2 2.11 -7.49 22.89
CA GLN A 2 1.06 -8.43 22.46
C GLN A 2 1.72 -9.53 21.62
N THR A 3 1.48 -10.78 21.97
CA THR A 3 1.91 -11.94 21.18
C THR A 3 0.92 -12.18 20.06
N PHE A 4 1.37 -11.99 18.83
CA PHE A 4 0.59 -12.27 17.62
C PHE A 4 0.82 -13.71 17.17
N THR A 5 -0.24 -14.40 16.78
CA THR A 5 -0.15 -15.68 16.09
C THR A 5 0.24 -15.40 14.64
N VAL A 6 1.22 -16.13 14.10
CA VAL A 6 1.53 -16.10 12.66
C VAL A 6 0.89 -17.32 11.99
N ASP A 7 0.35 -17.15 10.79
CA ASP A 7 -0.08 -18.28 9.97
C ASP A 7 1.11 -19.01 9.34
N ASP A 8 0.83 -20.08 8.59
CA ASP A 8 1.85 -20.90 7.91
C ASP A 8 2.65 -20.12 6.83
N THR A 9 2.23 -18.89 6.53
CA THR A 9 2.89 -17.96 5.59
C THR A 9 3.56 -16.77 6.30
N TYR A 10 3.68 -16.80 7.63
CA TYR A 10 4.23 -15.73 8.48
C TYR A 10 3.38 -14.46 8.56
N ARG A 11 2.10 -14.51 8.14
CA ARG A 11 1.19 -13.37 8.30
C ARG A 11 0.71 -13.29 9.73
N VAL A 12 0.71 -12.10 10.29
CA VAL A 12 0.14 -11.85 11.61
C VAL A 12 -1.38 -12.03 11.54
N ILE A 13 -1.88 -13.05 12.22
CA ILE A 13 -3.30 -13.28 12.49
C ILE A 13 -3.68 -12.44 13.70
N ILE A 14 -4.61 -11.51 13.49
CA ILE A 14 -5.11 -10.63 14.54
C ILE A 14 -6.51 -11.13 14.90
N ASP A 15 -6.77 -11.27 16.21
CA ASP A 15 -8.11 -11.66 16.67
C ASP A 15 -9.14 -10.66 16.15
N LYS A 16 -10.27 -11.16 15.65
CA LYS A 16 -11.33 -10.32 15.06
C LYS A 16 -11.82 -9.23 16.01
N ALA A 17 -11.85 -9.48 17.32
CA ALA A 17 -12.22 -8.48 18.30
C ALA A 17 -11.19 -7.34 18.40
N ILE A 18 -9.90 -7.63 18.22
CA ILE A 18 -8.83 -6.63 18.17
C ILE A 18 -8.92 -5.81 16.89
N VAL A 19 -9.17 -6.47 15.75
CA VAL A 19 -9.43 -5.77 14.47
C VAL A 19 -10.61 -4.82 14.65
N GLU A 20 -11.75 -5.31 15.14
CA GLU A 20 -12.94 -4.49 15.38
C GLU A 20 -12.67 -3.30 16.31
N ALA A 21 -11.94 -3.52 17.40
CA ALA A 21 -11.62 -2.48 18.36
C ALA A 21 -10.66 -1.40 17.79
N SER A 22 -9.90 -1.70 16.73
CA SER A 22 -8.92 -0.80 16.10
C SER A 22 -9.38 -0.28 14.74
N LYS A 23 -10.62 -0.55 14.29
CA LYS A 23 -11.11 -0.16 12.96
C LYS A 23 -11.11 1.34 12.65
N SER A 24 -11.08 2.18 13.68
CA SER A 24 -10.97 3.64 13.51
C SER A 24 -9.55 4.09 13.18
N GLU A 25 -8.55 3.22 13.34
CA GLU A 25 -7.17 3.49 12.96
C GLU A 25 -6.96 3.21 11.47
N THR A 26 -5.98 3.88 10.88
CA THR A 26 -5.78 3.92 9.43
C THR A 26 -4.32 3.65 9.05
N PHE A 27 -4.12 3.23 7.81
CA PHE A 27 -2.82 3.31 7.14
C PHE A 27 -2.57 4.74 6.68
N ALA A 28 -1.42 5.31 7.00
CA ALA A 28 -1.10 6.69 6.65
C ALA A 28 0.38 6.87 6.33
N ILE A 29 0.71 7.96 5.64
CA ILE A 29 2.09 8.39 5.41
C ILE A 29 2.27 9.74 6.10
N GLU A 30 3.27 9.82 6.96
CA GLU A 30 3.70 11.08 7.57
C GLU A 30 5.13 11.40 7.13
N HIS A 31 5.47 12.67 6.97
CA HIS A 31 6.85 13.08 6.69
C HIS A 31 7.41 13.84 7.88
N ASP A 32 8.45 13.29 8.52
CA ASP A 32 9.04 13.87 9.74
C ASP A 32 10.13 14.92 9.47
N GLY A 33 10.46 15.15 8.19
CA GLY A 33 11.51 16.05 7.72
C GLY A 33 12.73 15.33 7.19
N ASP A 34 12.94 14.07 7.59
CA ASP A 34 14.05 13.23 7.13
C ASP A 34 13.56 12.06 6.26
N VAL A 35 12.44 11.44 6.64
CA VAL A 35 11.90 10.25 5.95
C VAL A 35 10.36 10.28 5.87
N TYR A 36 9.84 9.53 4.91
CA TYR A 36 8.42 9.17 4.81
C TYR A 36 8.13 7.96 5.71
N ARG A 37 7.30 8.16 6.73
CA ARG A 37 6.88 7.16 7.71
C ARG A 37 5.60 6.49 7.24
N ALA A 38 5.70 5.18 7.00
CA ALA A 38 4.54 4.30 6.86
C ALA A 38 3.96 4.02 8.25
N ILE A 39 2.82 4.66 8.55
CA ILE A 39 2.04 4.45 9.76
C ILE A 39 0.99 3.39 9.48
N VAL A 40 0.90 2.39 10.36
CA VAL A 40 -0.05 1.28 10.27
C VAL A 40 -0.91 1.22 11.53
N PRO A 41 -2.09 0.57 11.50
CA PRO A 41 -2.89 0.32 12.69
C PRO A 41 -2.08 -0.33 13.83
N SER A 42 -2.38 0.01 15.07
CA SER A 42 -1.67 -0.37 16.29
C SER A 42 -1.42 -1.87 16.47
N PRO A 43 -2.32 -2.79 16.05
CA PRO A 43 -2.01 -4.22 16.10
C PRO A 43 -0.84 -4.63 15.19
N LEU A 44 -0.50 -3.80 14.19
CA LEU A 44 0.63 -3.99 13.27
C LEU A 44 1.82 -3.07 13.61
N ALA A 45 1.58 -1.96 14.31
CA ALA A 45 2.53 -0.85 14.43
C ALA A 45 3.89 -1.24 15.02
N ASP A 46 3.92 -2.11 16.03
CA ASP A 46 5.15 -2.57 16.70
C ASP A 46 6.14 -3.27 15.75
N LYS A 47 5.64 -3.87 14.66
CA LYS A 47 6.44 -4.68 13.73
C LYS A 47 6.56 -4.08 12.34
N PHE A 48 5.56 -3.32 11.92
CA PHE A 48 5.39 -2.93 10.53
C PHE A 48 5.35 -1.42 10.31
N SER A 49 5.52 -0.59 11.34
CA SER A 49 5.80 0.84 11.08
C SER A 49 7.24 0.97 10.60
N ALA A 50 7.46 1.70 9.50
CA ALA A 50 8.78 1.83 8.87
C ALA A 50 8.98 3.24 8.26
N GLY A 51 10.24 3.62 8.05
CA GLY A 51 10.61 4.87 7.38
C GLY A 51 11.29 4.59 6.04
N PHE A 52 11.02 5.44 5.05
CA PHE A 52 11.48 5.32 3.67
C PHE A 52 12.00 6.66 3.16
N ASN A 53 12.93 6.62 2.20
CA ASN A 53 13.48 7.85 1.61
C ASN A 53 12.53 8.44 0.56
N GLU A 54 11.80 7.57 -0.16
CA GLU A 54 10.84 7.97 -1.18
C GLU A 54 9.41 7.76 -0.69
N GLU A 55 8.51 8.69 -1.01
CA GLU A 55 7.09 8.61 -0.64
C GLU A 55 6.41 7.41 -1.30
N ALA A 56 6.78 7.11 -2.55
CA ALA A 56 6.26 5.99 -3.31
C ALA A 56 6.60 4.64 -2.66
N ASP A 57 7.80 4.49 -2.09
CA ASP A 57 8.20 3.26 -1.39
C ASP A 57 7.34 3.05 -0.14
N ALA A 58 7.12 4.12 0.64
CA ALA A 58 6.26 4.07 1.82
C ALA A 58 4.82 3.70 1.45
N ALA A 59 4.28 4.33 0.41
CA ALA A 59 2.94 4.06 -0.08
C ALA A 59 2.81 2.62 -0.61
N TYR A 60 3.85 2.09 -1.29
CA TYR A 60 3.83 0.75 -1.86
C TYR A 60 3.86 -0.27 -0.72
N TYR A 61 4.71 -0.02 0.27
CA TYR A 61 4.79 -0.82 1.47
C TYR A 61 3.44 -0.91 2.22
N LEU A 62 2.72 0.21 2.38
CA LEU A 62 1.38 0.21 2.99
C LEU A 62 0.37 -0.61 2.16
N ALA A 63 0.36 -0.43 0.84
CA ALA A 63 -0.50 -1.19 -0.07
C ALA A 63 -0.22 -2.71 -0.03
N HIS A 64 1.07 -3.06 0.01
CA HIS A 64 1.54 -4.43 0.13
C HIS A 64 1.10 -5.04 1.45
N LEU A 65 1.33 -4.38 2.59
CA LEU A 65 0.89 -4.85 3.90
C LEU A 65 -0.64 -5.03 3.97
N ARG A 66 -1.39 -4.06 3.42
CA ARG A 66 -2.85 -4.12 3.41
C ARG A 66 -3.39 -5.32 2.64
N THR A 67 -2.68 -5.76 1.60
CA THR A 67 -3.01 -6.94 0.80
C THR A 67 -2.50 -8.23 1.42
N TYR A 68 -1.30 -8.19 2.00
CA TYR A 68 -0.61 -9.35 2.55
C TYR A 68 -1.23 -9.83 3.88
N HIS A 69 -1.70 -8.93 4.74
CA HIS A 69 -2.34 -9.31 6.00
C HIS A 69 -3.80 -9.71 5.80
N ALA A 70 -4.22 -10.82 6.43
CA ALA A 70 -5.59 -11.35 6.32
C ALA A 70 -6.69 -10.33 6.68
N ASN A 71 -6.39 -9.40 7.58
CA ASN A 71 -7.28 -8.32 8.01
C ASN A 71 -6.87 -6.94 7.47
N GLY A 72 -5.84 -6.84 6.62
CA GLY A 72 -5.34 -5.55 6.16
C GLY A 72 -6.44 -4.70 5.52
N ARG A 73 -7.31 -5.33 4.71
CA ARG A 73 -8.44 -4.64 4.07
C ARG A 73 -9.55 -4.19 5.03
N ASP A 74 -9.55 -4.63 6.30
CA ASP A 74 -10.50 -4.16 7.32
C ASP A 74 -10.20 -2.73 7.80
N TRP A 75 -8.95 -2.25 7.64
CA TRP A 75 -8.57 -0.86 7.91
C TRP A 75 -8.50 -0.04 6.62
N ALA A 76 -8.86 1.24 6.74
CA ALA A 76 -8.80 2.20 5.65
C ALA A 76 -7.42 2.87 5.56
N PHE A 77 -7.15 3.50 4.43
CA PHE A 77 -6.13 4.56 4.37
C PHE A 77 -6.72 5.86 4.93
N ASP A 78 -5.91 6.68 5.60
CA ASP A 78 -6.33 7.99 6.11
C ASP A 78 -6.71 8.92 4.94
N ASP A 79 -5.79 9.03 3.97
CA ASP A 79 -6.05 9.65 2.68
C ASP A 79 -5.65 8.67 1.55
N LYS A 80 -6.61 7.86 1.12
CA LYS A 80 -6.42 6.88 0.05
C LYS A 80 -5.98 7.50 -1.28
N VAL A 81 -6.40 8.73 -1.57
CA VAL A 81 -6.06 9.42 -2.82
C VAL A 81 -4.63 9.93 -2.76
N ALA A 82 -4.19 10.48 -1.62
CA ALA A 82 -2.80 10.90 -1.44
C ALA A 82 -1.83 9.72 -1.52
N VAL A 83 -2.13 8.61 -0.82
CA VAL A 83 -1.29 7.39 -0.87
C VAL A 83 -1.22 6.83 -2.30
N ALA A 84 -2.36 6.74 -2.99
CA ALA A 84 -2.37 6.31 -4.39
C ALA A 84 -1.58 7.27 -5.29
N ARG A 85 -1.70 8.59 -5.06
CA ARG A 85 -1.00 9.61 -5.87
C ARG A 85 0.51 9.49 -5.77
N ALA A 86 1.05 9.12 -4.60
CA ALA A 86 2.49 8.90 -4.43
C ALA A 86 3.01 7.78 -5.34
N LEU A 87 2.34 6.60 -5.38
CA LEU A 87 2.71 5.55 -6.34
C LEU A 87 2.43 5.95 -7.78
N TRP A 88 1.29 6.61 -8.03
CA TRP A 88 0.89 6.99 -9.38
C TRP A 88 1.92 7.92 -10.02
N SER A 89 2.47 8.86 -9.24
CA SER A 89 3.56 9.73 -9.69
C SER A 89 4.78 8.91 -10.11
N ALA A 90 5.20 7.93 -9.30
CA ALA A 90 6.35 7.08 -9.61
C ALA A 90 6.10 6.16 -10.82
N LEU A 91 4.88 5.65 -10.99
CA LEU A 91 4.49 4.89 -12.19
C LEU A 91 4.60 5.75 -13.46
N GLY A 92 4.33 7.05 -13.37
CA GLY A 92 4.44 7.99 -14.49
C GLY A 92 5.86 8.17 -15.03
N ASP A 93 6.88 7.82 -14.23
CA ASP A 93 8.29 7.84 -14.64
C ASP A 93 8.74 6.52 -15.30
N VAL A 94 7.91 5.46 -15.25
CA VAL A 94 8.21 4.16 -15.84
C VAL A 94 7.87 4.17 -17.34
N PRO A 95 8.85 3.91 -18.24
CA PRO A 95 8.60 3.87 -19.67
C PRO A 95 7.64 2.74 -20.06
N VAL A 96 6.83 3.00 -21.09
CA VAL A 96 5.91 2.03 -21.70
C VAL A 96 6.15 1.94 -23.20
N ASN A 97 6.08 0.73 -23.74
CA ASN A 97 6.26 0.47 -25.17
C ASN A 97 5.01 0.86 -26.00
N GLU A 98 5.05 0.65 -27.32
CA GLU A 98 3.93 0.97 -28.22
C GLU A 98 2.66 0.14 -27.95
N ASP A 99 2.82 -1.03 -27.33
CA ASP A 99 1.72 -1.92 -26.93
C ASP A 99 1.14 -1.56 -25.54
N GLY A 100 1.73 -0.59 -24.84
CA GLY A 100 1.27 -0.14 -23.52
C GLY A 100 1.79 -0.98 -22.35
N GLU A 101 2.79 -1.81 -22.57
CA GLU A 101 3.44 -2.63 -21.55
C GLU A 101 4.65 -1.90 -20.94
N LEU A 102 4.97 -2.17 -19.68
CA LEU A 102 6.14 -1.59 -19.01
C LEU A 102 7.44 -2.03 -19.68
N GLU A 103 8.36 -1.10 -19.93
CA GLU A 103 9.72 -1.41 -20.43
C GLU A 103 10.72 -1.69 -19.30
N GLU A 104 10.32 -1.51 -18.04
CA GLU A 104 11.08 -1.92 -16.85
C GLU A 104 10.13 -2.30 -15.71
N ALA A 105 10.63 -3.03 -14.70
CA ALA A 105 9.81 -3.46 -13.58
C ALA A 105 9.39 -2.28 -12.68
N PHE A 106 8.16 -2.35 -12.16
CA PHE A 106 7.61 -1.42 -11.17
C PHE A 106 7.15 -2.20 -9.93
N TYR A 107 7.96 -2.22 -8.88
CA TYR A 107 7.73 -3.03 -7.67
C TYR A 107 7.44 -4.51 -7.97
N ASP A 108 6.24 -5.02 -7.64
CA ASP A 108 5.81 -6.40 -7.90
C ASP A 108 5.33 -6.62 -9.36
N PHE A 109 5.29 -5.57 -10.18
CA PHE A 109 4.93 -5.66 -11.60
C PHE A 109 6.20 -5.79 -12.45
N GLU A 110 6.34 -6.92 -13.15
CA GLU A 110 7.50 -7.18 -14.00
C GLU A 110 7.49 -6.36 -15.30
N GLU A 111 8.66 -6.25 -15.95
CA GLU A 111 8.77 -5.77 -17.33
C GLU A 111 7.82 -6.58 -18.25
N GLY A 112 7.14 -5.89 -19.17
CA GLY A 112 6.10 -6.48 -20.01
C GLY A 112 4.71 -6.52 -19.36
N CYS A 113 4.54 -6.01 -18.14
CA CYS A 113 3.22 -5.88 -17.52
C CYS A 113 2.39 -4.81 -18.24
N ASP A 114 1.13 -5.13 -18.56
CA ASP A 114 0.18 -4.19 -19.14
C ASP A 114 -0.16 -3.05 -18.16
N ARG A 115 -0.04 -1.78 -18.60
CA ARG A 115 -0.30 -0.64 -17.71
C ARG A 115 -1.75 -0.56 -17.22
N GLU A 116 -2.73 -1.00 -18.02
CA GLU A 116 -4.14 -1.00 -17.63
C GLU A 116 -4.43 -2.07 -16.57
N TYR A 117 -3.65 -3.16 -16.54
CA TYR A 117 -3.69 -4.10 -15.43
C TYR A 117 -3.23 -3.44 -14.12
N ILE A 118 -2.14 -2.66 -14.17
CA ILE A 118 -1.64 -1.90 -13.02
C ILE A 118 -2.70 -0.87 -12.58
N TRP A 119 -3.32 -0.17 -13.52
CA TRP A 119 -4.42 0.76 -13.25
C TRP A 119 -5.58 0.09 -12.51
N GLY A 120 -5.99 -1.11 -12.94
CA GLY A 120 -7.00 -1.90 -12.23
C GLY A 120 -6.59 -2.25 -10.79
N TRP A 121 -5.31 -2.56 -10.57
CA TRP A 121 -4.77 -2.78 -9.22
C TRP A 121 -4.86 -1.51 -8.35
N PHE A 122 -4.64 -0.31 -8.89
CA PHE A 122 -4.82 0.94 -8.14
C PHE A 122 -6.28 1.12 -7.71
N GLU A 123 -7.22 0.95 -8.64
CA GLU A 123 -8.64 1.10 -8.33
C GLU A 123 -9.10 0.12 -7.25
N GLU A 124 -8.69 -1.15 -7.33
CA GLU A 124 -9.02 -2.16 -6.32
C GLU A 124 -8.35 -1.87 -4.97
N THR A 125 -7.06 -1.55 -4.98
CA THR A 125 -6.24 -1.44 -3.76
C THR A 125 -6.62 -0.23 -2.93
N PHE A 126 -6.86 0.90 -3.58
CA PHE A 126 -7.13 2.18 -2.93
C PHE A 126 -8.62 2.56 -2.94
N ASP A 127 -9.49 1.77 -3.58
CA ASP A 127 -10.92 2.09 -3.72
C ASP A 127 -11.11 3.49 -4.34
N ILE A 128 -10.43 3.73 -5.46
CA ILE A 128 -10.45 5.00 -6.21
C ILE A 128 -10.90 4.75 -7.65
N CYS A 129 -11.19 5.82 -8.38
CA CYS A 129 -11.36 5.79 -9.83
C CYS A 129 -10.27 6.66 -10.46
N ILE A 130 -9.32 6.05 -11.16
CA ILE A 130 -8.16 6.78 -11.70
C ILE A 130 -8.59 7.89 -12.65
N GLY A 131 -9.61 7.63 -13.48
CA GLY A 131 -10.16 8.59 -14.45
C GLY A 131 -10.80 9.82 -13.82
N LYS A 132 -11.12 9.78 -12.52
CA LYS A 132 -11.65 10.91 -11.76
C LYS A 132 -10.59 11.60 -10.92
N GLU A 133 -9.61 10.87 -10.42
CA GLU A 133 -8.63 11.38 -9.46
C GLU A 133 -7.33 11.87 -10.11
N PHE A 134 -6.99 11.36 -11.31
CA PHE A 134 -5.70 11.58 -11.98
C PHE A 134 -5.78 12.10 -13.43
N PHE A 135 -6.99 12.27 -14.00
CA PHE A 135 -7.23 12.82 -15.34
C PHE A 135 -8.30 13.92 -15.29
#